data_AF-A0A4P5XZQ2-F1
#
_entry.id   AF-A0A4P5XZQ2-F1
#
_cell.length_a   1.000
_cell.length_b   1.000
_cell.length_c   1.000
_cell.angle_alpha   90.00
_cell.angle_beta   90.00
_cell.angle_gamma   90.00
#
_symmetry.space_group_name_H-M   'P 1'
#
loop_
_entity.id
_entity.type
_entity.pdbx_description
1 polymer ?
#
loop_
_entity_poly.entity_id
_entity_poly.type
_entity_poly.pdbx_seq_one_letter_code
_entity_poly.pdbx_strand_id
1 'polypeptide(L)'
;MSQGCVMQPGLKNSEMPLQIFQPVTVPGTRKLFERAWTQLFGSLTSDKLAVRVFVDFVAANVVLVMAAVVRLAVMGGLSWDNPIGALFDRVNATYLMNAGWFGFSTVVLFALTRVYKPVPFSRVQQRMTAIAFACGIGLIAHLALGAFAFNKPQQTLEVGLPAWTLLCAVVACVRYSRMKVGEHFRVVLRGEAANTKLEDVLVVGGAGYIGSILTRQLLDTGYRVRVLDLELFGTKSLADVIEHPRLEVMKGDFRNIEDAARALRGMDAVCHLAAIVGDPACALDRETTITVNYAAAKMMAQLAKANGVTKFVFASTCSVYGDSEDIMSEDSPLNPVSLYATTKIDAERALLDTADADFKPTILRFATAYGWSHRPRFDLVANLFSAQAVTDKKIRVFNGEQWRPFVHTRDIARACVLTLEAPLAKVGGHIFNVGDESQNYTLTQLGQIVAQSCPGIEVEEVRNGDDARNYRVNFSKIRRTLGFRASIDLVDGVREMVDAVQGGHVPNWRDPIYSNSKHLEGEGLSVLKFDALRKTADDMPATTRFLAKKAAA
;
A
#
# COMPACT_ATOMS: atom_id res chain seq x y z
N MET A 1 -25.40 -0.63 69.86
CA MET A 1 -26.48 0.37 69.66
C MET A 1 -26.77 0.40 68.17
N SER A 2 -27.48 -0.58 67.61
CA SER A 2 -28.96 -0.63 67.48
C SER A 2 -29.54 0.68 66.92
N GLN A 3 -29.88 0.67 65.63
CA GLN A 3 -31.26 0.77 65.10
C GLN A 3 -31.60 2.22 64.73
N GLY A 4 -32.18 2.57 63.58
CA GLY A 4 -32.74 1.82 62.46
C GLY A 4 -33.77 2.73 61.78
N CYS A 5 -34.02 2.57 60.48
CA CYS A 5 -35.40 2.57 59.98
C CYS A 5 -35.45 1.99 58.57
N VAL A 6 -36.36 1.03 58.45
CA VAL A 6 -36.72 0.21 57.29
C VAL A 6 -37.96 0.83 56.65
N MET A 7 -38.17 0.64 55.34
CA MET A 7 -39.48 0.36 54.74
C MET A 7 -39.28 -0.15 53.29
N GLN A 8 -39.51 -1.46 53.08
CA GLN A 8 -39.97 -2.02 51.80
C GLN A 8 -41.52 -1.97 51.79
N PRO A 9 -42.18 -2.12 50.63
CA PRO A 9 -42.79 -3.45 50.36
C PRO A 9 -42.91 -3.82 48.87
N GLY A 10 -42.94 -5.13 48.57
CA GLY A 10 -43.46 -5.61 47.27
C GLY A 10 -43.07 -7.03 46.82
N LEU A 11 -43.70 -8.05 47.43
CA LEU A 11 -43.81 -9.47 47.02
C LEU A 11 -44.31 -9.62 45.55
N LYS A 12 -44.12 -10.69 44.75
CA LYS A 12 -44.17 -12.15 44.96
C LYS A 12 -43.91 -12.91 43.62
N ASN A 13 -43.52 -14.20 43.72
CA ASN A 13 -43.66 -15.34 42.76
C ASN A 13 -42.78 -15.33 41.48
N SER A 14 -41.72 -16.14 41.33
CA SER A 14 -41.53 -17.62 41.27
C SER A 14 -41.48 -18.14 39.84
N GLU A 15 -40.26 -18.40 39.33
CA GLU A 15 -39.93 -19.50 38.40
C GLU A 15 -38.39 -19.63 38.28
N MET A 16 -37.88 -20.87 38.38
CA MET A 16 -36.46 -21.23 38.39
C MET A 16 -35.75 -20.89 37.06
N PRO A 17 -34.50 -20.39 37.07
CA PRO A 17 -33.65 -20.51 35.90
C PRO A 17 -32.99 -21.90 35.88
N LEU A 18 -33.25 -22.64 34.79
CA LEU A 18 -32.55 -23.85 34.38
C LEU A 18 -31.03 -23.70 34.59
N GLN A 19 -30.46 -24.56 35.44
CA GLN A 19 -29.04 -24.88 35.39
C GLN A 19 -28.75 -25.52 34.02
N ILE A 20 -28.27 -24.72 33.08
CA ILE A 20 -27.67 -25.21 31.85
C ILE A 20 -26.36 -25.90 32.25
N PHE A 21 -26.32 -27.22 32.02
CA PHE A 21 -25.14 -28.08 32.15
C PHE A 21 -23.90 -27.38 31.53
N GLN A 22 -23.01 -26.89 32.39
CA GLN A 22 -21.61 -26.67 32.01
C GLN A 22 -20.95 -28.06 31.92
N PRO A 23 -20.40 -28.47 30.78
CA PRO A 23 -19.66 -29.72 30.72
C PRO A 23 -18.44 -29.59 31.63
N VAL A 24 -18.42 -30.42 32.69
CA VAL A 24 -17.24 -30.63 33.53
C VAL A 24 -16.11 -31.11 32.62
N THR A 25 -15.22 -30.19 32.24
CA THR A 25 -14.06 -30.51 31.42
C THR A 25 -12.90 -30.87 32.33
N VAL A 26 -12.47 -32.13 32.24
CA VAL A 26 -11.35 -32.68 32.98
C VAL A 26 -10.08 -31.85 32.71
N PRO A 27 -9.35 -31.34 33.72
CA PRO A 27 -8.23 -30.39 33.54
C PRO A 27 -7.04 -30.88 32.68
N GLY A 28 -7.00 -32.18 32.31
CA GLY A 28 -5.98 -32.76 31.44
C GLY A 28 -6.28 -32.71 29.94
N THR A 29 -7.56 -32.65 29.54
CA THR A 29 -7.95 -32.83 28.13
C THR A 29 -7.66 -31.61 27.27
N ARG A 30 -7.78 -30.40 27.82
CA ARG A 30 -7.52 -29.15 27.10
C ARG A 30 -6.05 -28.98 26.71
N LYS A 31 -5.11 -29.29 27.61
CA LYS A 31 -3.67 -29.29 27.31
C LYS A 31 -3.29 -30.38 26.30
N LEU A 32 -3.96 -31.53 26.33
CA LEU A 32 -3.73 -32.60 25.37
C LEU A 32 -4.24 -32.22 23.97
N PHE A 33 -5.43 -31.62 23.91
CA PHE A 33 -6.04 -31.11 22.69
C PHE A 33 -5.20 -30.00 22.07
N GLU A 34 -4.74 -29.02 22.85
CA GLU A 34 -3.88 -27.93 22.36
C GLU A 34 -2.54 -28.46 21.82
N ARG A 35 -1.95 -29.48 22.46
CA ARG A 35 -0.74 -30.16 21.97
C ARG A 35 -1.00 -30.91 20.66
N ALA A 36 -2.06 -31.70 20.59
CA ALA A 36 -2.46 -32.42 19.39
C ALA A 36 -2.76 -31.45 18.23
N TRP A 37 -3.47 -30.36 18.52
CA TRP A 37 -3.81 -29.29 17.58
C TRP A 37 -2.55 -28.63 17.02
N THR A 38 -1.62 -28.23 17.89
CA THR A 38 -0.37 -27.59 17.49
C THR A 38 0.50 -28.54 16.65
N GLN A 39 0.50 -29.83 16.98
CA GLN A 39 1.26 -30.83 16.23
C GLN A 39 0.71 -31.06 14.81
N LEU A 40 -0.62 -31.13 14.66
CA LEU A 40 -1.30 -31.46 13.40
C LEU A 40 -1.50 -30.24 12.50
N PHE A 41 -1.89 -29.11 13.07
CA PHE A 41 -2.36 -27.93 12.32
C PHE A 41 -1.47 -26.68 12.51
N GLY A 42 -0.54 -26.70 13.47
CA GLY A 42 0.35 -25.56 13.73
C GLY A 42 -0.43 -24.32 14.17
N SER A 43 -0.16 -23.18 13.53
CA SER A 43 -0.78 -21.88 13.83
C SER A 43 -2.06 -21.59 13.04
N LEU A 44 -2.68 -22.60 12.39
CA LEU A 44 -3.94 -22.38 11.69
C LEU A 44 -5.09 -22.08 12.66
N THR A 45 -5.89 -21.08 12.30
CA THR A 45 -7.18 -20.82 12.95
C THR A 45 -8.22 -21.87 12.53
N SER A 46 -9.21 -22.10 13.39
CA SER A 46 -10.31 -23.05 13.18
C SER A 46 -11.01 -22.86 11.82
N ASP A 47 -11.31 -21.61 11.48
CA ASP A 47 -12.12 -21.28 10.29
C ASP A 47 -11.34 -21.56 9.00
N LYS A 48 -10.04 -21.23 8.99
CA LYS A 48 -9.16 -21.51 7.86
C LYS A 48 -8.93 -23.01 7.69
N LEU A 49 -8.91 -23.77 8.78
CA LEU A 49 -8.80 -25.21 8.73
C LEU A 49 -10.08 -25.85 8.18
N ALA A 50 -11.25 -25.42 8.66
CA ALA A 50 -12.55 -25.92 8.21
C ALA A 50 -12.72 -25.77 6.69
N VAL A 51 -12.40 -24.59 6.14
CA VAL A 51 -12.43 -24.35 4.68
C VAL A 51 -11.46 -25.28 3.94
N ARG A 52 -10.25 -25.48 4.45
CA ARG A 52 -9.26 -26.37 3.80
C ARG A 52 -9.69 -27.82 3.81
N VAL A 53 -10.20 -28.29 4.95
CA VAL A 53 -10.73 -29.65 5.11
C VAL A 53 -11.89 -29.89 4.16
N PHE A 54 -12.81 -28.92 4.06
CA PHE A 54 -13.94 -29.00 3.13
C PHE A 54 -13.48 -29.04 1.67
N VAL A 55 -12.56 -28.16 1.27
CA VAL A 55 -12.01 -28.14 -0.09
C VAL A 55 -11.30 -29.44 -0.43
N ASP A 56 -10.46 -29.97 0.47
CA ASP A 56 -9.74 -31.23 0.21
C ASP A 56 -10.71 -32.44 0.21
N PHE A 57 -11.79 -32.42 0.99
CA PHE A 57 -12.86 -33.42 0.92
C PHE A 57 -13.60 -33.40 -0.43
N VAL A 58 -13.98 -32.21 -0.90
CA VAL A 58 -14.63 -32.05 -2.22
C VAL A 58 -13.66 -32.46 -3.33
N ALA A 59 -12.41 -32.02 -3.28
CA ALA A 59 -11.38 -32.36 -4.27
C ALA A 59 -11.15 -33.87 -4.35
N ALA A 60 -11.09 -34.57 -3.21
CA ALA A 60 -10.97 -36.03 -3.18
C ALA A 60 -12.12 -36.72 -3.93
N ASN A 61 -13.35 -36.28 -3.70
CA ASN A 61 -14.52 -36.85 -4.37
C ASN A 61 -14.56 -36.51 -5.87
N VAL A 62 -14.19 -35.29 -6.26
CA VAL A 62 -14.05 -34.91 -7.67
C VAL A 62 -13.00 -35.78 -8.35
N VAL A 63 -11.84 -36.00 -7.72
CA VAL A 63 -10.77 -36.87 -8.22
C VAL A 63 -11.26 -38.31 -8.38
N LEU A 64 -12.05 -38.81 -7.43
CA LEU A 64 -12.63 -40.15 -7.50
C LEU A 64 -13.58 -40.29 -8.71
N VAL A 65 -14.42 -39.28 -8.97
CA VAL A 65 -15.29 -39.24 -10.16
C VAL A 65 -14.46 -39.17 -11.45
N MET A 66 -13.42 -38.33 -11.47
CA MET A 66 -12.51 -38.21 -12.63
C MET A 66 -11.80 -39.53 -12.92
N ALA A 67 -11.34 -40.24 -11.88
CA ALA A 67 -10.77 -41.58 -12.03
C ALA A 67 -11.77 -42.56 -12.66
N ALA A 68 -13.05 -42.47 -12.28
CA ALA A 68 -14.13 -43.26 -12.86
C ALA A 68 -14.33 -42.97 -14.36
N VAL A 69 -14.37 -41.69 -14.73
CA VAL A 69 -14.51 -41.23 -16.12
C VAL A 69 -13.34 -41.71 -16.98
N VAL A 70 -12.10 -41.49 -16.51
CA VAL A 70 -10.88 -41.93 -17.21
C VAL A 70 -10.89 -43.44 -17.43
N ARG A 71 -11.29 -44.20 -16.42
CA ARG A 71 -11.43 -45.66 -16.53
C ARG A 71 -12.44 -46.07 -17.59
N LEU A 72 -13.63 -45.48 -17.60
CA LEU A 72 -14.65 -45.79 -18.60
C LEU A 72 -14.18 -45.46 -20.02
N ALA A 73 -13.43 -44.38 -20.19
CA ALA A 73 -12.82 -44.03 -21.47
C ALA A 73 -11.81 -45.10 -21.93
N VAL A 74 -10.90 -45.53 -21.04
CA VAL A 74 -9.88 -46.55 -21.35
C VAL A 74 -10.49 -47.92 -21.65
N MET A 75 -11.57 -48.28 -20.98
CA MET A 75 -12.26 -49.57 -21.20
C MET A 75 -13.20 -49.57 -22.43
N GLY A 76 -13.22 -48.49 -23.23
CA GLY A 76 -14.14 -48.36 -24.37
C GLY A 76 -15.62 -48.34 -23.94
N GLY A 77 -15.89 -47.99 -22.68
CA GLY A 77 -17.23 -48.01 -22.08
C GLY A 77 -18.01 -46.71 -22.25
N LEU A 78 -17.41 -45.66 -22.81
CA LEU A 78 -18.14 -44.45 -23.22
C LEU A 78 -18.82 -44.71 -24.57
N SER A 79 -20.15 -44.81 -24.54
CA SER A 79 -20.94 -44.61 -25.76
C SER A 79 -20.95 -43.12 -26.08
N TRP A 80 -20.60 -42.76 -27.31
CA TRP A 80 -20.67 -41.38 -27.79
C TRP A 80 -22.11 -40.90 -28.02
N ASP A 81 -23.06 -41.83 -28.10
CA ASP A 81 -24.49 -41.53 -28.28
C ASP A 81 -25.18 -41.17 -26.96
N ASN A 82 -24.68 -41.68 -25.82
CA ASN A 82 -25.15 -41.31 -24.48
C ASN A 82 -24.02 -41.37 -23.42
N PRO A 83 -23.09 -40.40 -23.45
CA PRO A 83 -21.93 -40.41 -22.56
C PRO A 83 -22.31 -40.22 -21.09
N ILE A 84 -23.40 -39.48 -20.81
CA ILE A 84 -23.86 -39.21 -19.44
C ILE A 84 -24.57 -40.44 -18.85
N GLY A 85 -25.46 -41.11 -19.60
CA GLY A 85 -26.13 -42.33 -19.14
C GLY A 85 -25.14 -43.48 -18.90
N ALA A 86 -24.19 -43.68 -19.82
CA ALA A 86 -23.14 -44.69 -19.66
C ALA A 86 -22.25 -44.46 -18.43
N LEU A 87 -22.02 -43.18 -18.09
CA LEU A 87 -21.34 -42.78 -16.86
C LEU A 87 -22.19 -43.11 -15.62
N PHE A 88 -23.46 -42.70 -15.59
CA PHE A 88 -24.35 -42.97 -14.45
C PHE A 88 -24.58 -44.47 -14.20
N ASP A 89 -24.77 -45.27 -15.25
CA ASP A 89 -25.06 -46.71 -15.12
C ASP A 89 -23.88 -47.52 -14.56
N ARG A 90 -22.64 -47.14 -14.92
CA ARG A 90 -21.43 -47.89 -14.52
C ARG A 90 -20.71 -47.32 -13.29
N VAL A 91 -20.89 -46.04 -12.98
CA VAL A 91 -20.27 -45.39 -11.81
C VAL A 91 -21.11 -45.57 -10.54
N ASN A 92 -22.43 -45.78 -10.66
CA ASN A 92 -23.37 -45.67 -9.55
C ASN A 92 -23.06 -46.55 -8.33
N ALA A 93 -22.84 -47.86 -8.49
CA ALA A 93 -22.73 -48.73 -7.31
C ALA A 93 -21.34 -48.63 -6.65
N THR A 94 -20.26 -48.78 -7.43
CA THR A 94 -18.93 -48.94 -6.84
C THR A 94 -18.30 -47.61 -6.43
N TYR A 95 -18.38 -46.55 -7.24
CA TYR A 95 -17.71 -45.28 -6.92
C TYR A 95 -18.46 -44.46 -5.87
N LEU A 96 -19.80 -44.43 -5.88
CA LEU A 96 -20.58 -43.75 -4.83
C LEU A 96 -20.43 -44.43 -3.47
N MET A 97 -20.40 -45.77 -3.43
CA MET A 97 -20.09 -46.49 -2.18
C MET A 97 -18.71 -46.15 -1.65
N ASN A 98 -17.77 -45.77 -2.53
CA ASN A 98 -16.42 -45.38 -2.13
C ASN A 98 -16.27 -43.88 -1.82
N ALA A 99 -17.15 -43.01 -2.31
CA ALA A 99 -17.05 -41.55 -2.17
C ALA A 99 -16.95 -41.06 -0.72
N GLY A 100 -17.92 -41.47 0.12
CA GLY A 100 -17.99 -41.01 1.51
C GLY A 100 -16.72 -41.35 2.31
N TRP A 101 -16.25 -42.59 2.23
CA TRP A 101 -15.08 -43.01 2.99
C TRP A 101 -13.75 -42.63 2.33
N PHE A 102 -13.68 -42.52 1.00
CA PHE A 102 -12.51 -42.01 0.29
C PHE A 102 -12.25 -40.55 0.65
N GLY A 103 -13.28 -39.70 0.62
CA GLY A 103 -13.18 -38.31 1.07
C GLY A 103 -12.81 -38.19 2.54
N PHE A 104 -13.47 -38.97 3.41
CA PHE A 104 -13.19 -38.96 4.85
C PHE A 104 -11.76 -39.42 5.18
N SER A 105 -11.33 -40.57 4.63
CA SER A 105 -9.98 -41.11 4.84
C SER A 105 -8.91 -40.18 4.30
N THR A 106 -9.14 -39.50 3.16
CA THR A 106 -8.23 -38.49 2.63
C THR A 106 -7.99 -37.35 3.62
N VAL A 107 -9.07 -36.76 4.16
CA VAL A 107 -8.96 -35.65 5.12
C VAL A 107 -8.24 -36.10 6.40
N VAL A 108 -8.59 -37.27 6.92
CA VAL A 108 -7.97 -37.84 8.14
C VAL A 108 -6.48 -38.07 7.91
N LEU A 109 -6.10 -38.65 6.78
CA LEU A 109 -4.71 -38.91 6.46
C LEU A 109 -3.91 -37.63 6.24
N PHE A 110 -4.49 -36.62 5.57
CA PHE A 110 -3.85 -35.31 5.40
C PHE A 110 -3.64 -34.61 6.75
N ALA A 111 -4.55 -34.79 7.71
CA ALA A 111 -4.34 -34.32 9.07
C ALA A 111 -3.20 -35.08 9.77
N LEU A 112 -3.25 -36.42 9.79
CA LEU A 112 -2.27 -37.26 10.50
C LEU A 112 -0.84 -37.13 9.94
N THR A 113 -0.72 -36.99 8.62
CA THR A 113 0.56 -36.76 7.93
C THR A 113 0.99 -35.29 7.90
N ARG A 114 0.24 -34.41 8.59
CA ARG A 114 0.56 -32.99 8.77
C ARG A 114 0.60 -32.18 7.46
N VAL A 115 -0.15 -32.58 6.43
CA VAL A 115 -0.30 -31.85 5.16
C VAL A 115 -0.94 -30.47 5.38
N TYR A 116 -1.80 -30.34 6.40
CA TYR A 116 -2.42 -29.07 6.78
C TYR A 116 -1.48 -28.13 7.55
N LYS A 117 -0.40 -28.65 8.15
CA LYS A 117 0.56 -27.85 8.89
C LYS A 117 1.25 -26.85 7.95
N PRO A 118 1.37 -25.56 8.33
CA PRO A 118 2.15 -24.61 7.56
C PRO A 118 3.62 -25.08 7.45
N VAL A 119 4.13 -25.19 6.23
CA VAL A 119 5.53 -25.51 5.95
C VAL A 119 6.17 -24.30 5.26
N PRO A 120 7.38 -23.85 5.68
CA PRO A 120 8.11 -22.78 5.00
C PRO A 120 8.37 -23.11 3.52
N PHE A 121 8.35 -22.10 2.65
CA PHE A 121 8.62 -22.27 1.21
C PHE A 121 9.99 -22.89 0.91
N SER A 122 10.99 -22.75 1.79
CA SER A 122 12.30 -23.37 1.64
C SER A 122 12.30 -24.90 1.81
N ARG A 123 11.21 -25.49 2.30
CA ARG A 123 11.10 -26.94 2.58
C ARG A 123 10.05 -27.61 1.69
N VAL A 124 9.99 -27.22 0.42
CA VAL A 124 9.08 -27.82 -0.59
C VAL A 124 9.21 -29.34 -0.61
N GLN A 125 10.44 -29.87 -0.58
CA GLN A 125 10.68 -31.31 -0.57
C GLN A 125 9.96 -32.01 0.60
N GLN A 126 10.01 -31.45 1.82
CA GLN A 126 9.32 -32.03 2.98
C GLN A 126 7.80 -32.10 2.81
N ARG A 127 7.23 -31.11 2.11
CA ARG A 127 5.80 -31.08 1.83
C ARG A 127 5.41 -32.08 0.76
N MET A 128 6.21 -32.20 -0.30
CA MET A 128 5.98 -33.19 -1.35
C MET A 128 6.11 -34.61 -0.81
N THR A 129 7.09 -34.87 0.07
CA THR A 129 7.22 -36.18 0.74
C THR A 129 6.04 -36.47 1.67
N ALA A 130 5.51 -35.47 2.38
CA ALA A 130 4.32 -35.67 3.23
C ALA A 130 3.07 -36.03 2.42
N ILE A 131 2.87 -35.38 1.26
CA ILE A 131 1.76 -35.68 0.35
C ILE A 131 1.91 -37.10 -0.23
N ALA A 132 3.09 -37.43 -0.75
CA ALA A 132 3.37 -38.76 -1.30
C ALA A 132 3.16 -39.86 -0.24
N PHE A 133 3.62 -39.61 1.00
CA PHE A 133 3.45 -40.53 2.12
C PHE A 133 1.98 -40.68 2.52
N ALA A 134 1.23 -39.58 2.58
CA ALA A 134 -0.22 -39.60 2.89
C ALA A 134 -1.01 -40.39 1.86
N CYS A 135 -0.74 -40.16 0.57
CA CYS A 135 -1.40 -40.87 -0.52
C CYS A 135 -0.98 -42.35 -0.57
N GLY A 136 0.28 -42.66 -0.26
CA GLY A 136 0.77 -44.04 -0.17
C GLY A 136 0.11 -44.83 0.97
N ILE A 137 0.04 -44.26 2.17
CA ILE A 137 -0.70 -44.87 3.30
C ILE A 137 -2.18 -44.98 2.95
N GLY A 138 -2.75 -43.95 2.32
CA GLY A 138 -4.15 -43.95 1.88
C GLY A 138 -4.45 -45.08 0.92
N LEU A 139 -3.62 -45.30 -0.09
CA LEU A 139 -3.75 -46.41 -1.01
C LEU A 139 -3.69 -47.77 -0.28
N ILE A 140 -2.69 -47.98 0.58
CA ILE A 140 -2.53 -49.24 1.33
C ILE A 140 -3.74 -49.48 2.24
N ALA A 141 -4.16 -48.47 3.00
CA ALA A 141 -5.33 -48.55 3.88
C ALA A 141 -6.61 -48.81 3.07
N HIS A 142 -6.74 -48.17 1.91
CA HIS A 142 -7.89 -48.33 1.04
C HIS A 142 -7.99 -49.75 0.47
N LEU A 143 -6.86 -50.32 0.05
CA LEU A 143 -6.77 -51.70 -0.42
C LEU A 143 -7.03 -52.71 0.70
N ALA A 144 -6.44 -52.52 1.88
CA ALA A 144 -6.62 -53.41 3.03
C ALA A 144 -8.05 -53.41 3.55
N LEU A 145 -8.66 -52.22 3.72
CA LEU A 145 -10.04 -52.09 4.17
C LEU A 145 -11.01 -52.59 3.12
N GLY A 146 -10.79 -52.32 1.82
CA GLY A 146 -11.71 -52.79 0.80
C GLY A 146 -11.65 -54.31 0.57
N ALA A 147 -10.46 -54.91 0.71
CA ALA A 147 -10.29 -56.36 0.72
C ALA A 147 -11.01 -57.02 1.90
N PHE A 148 -10.97 -56.40 3.09
CA PHE A 148 -11.54 -56.96 4.31
C PHE A 148 -13.04 -56.66 4.49
N ALA A 149 -13.48 -55.42 4.26
CA ALA A 149 -14.84 -54.96 4.56
C ALA A 149 -15.86 -55.30 3.46
N PHE A 150 -15.43 -55.39 2.20
CA PHE A 150 -16.34 -55.59 1.07
C PHE A 150 -16.15 -56.94 0.37
N ASN A 151 -15.16 -57.75 0.75
CA ASN A 151 -14.81 -59.05 0.15
C ASN A 151 -14.68 -58.99 -1.39
N LYS A 152 -14.24 -57.84 -1.93
CA LYS A 152 -14.14 -57.56 -3.37
C LYS A 152 -12.79 -56.91 -3.71
N PRO A 153 -11.66 -57.61 -3.52
CA PRO A 153 -10.32 -57.05 -3.64
C PRO A 153 -10.03 -56.48 -5.03
N GLN A 154 -10.55 -57.12 -6.09
CA GLN A 154 -10.35 -56.68 -7.47
C GLN A 154 -11.05 -55.33 -7.75
N GLN A 155 -12.28 -55.14 -7.26
CA GLN A 155 -13.01 -53.87 -7.43
C GLN A 155 -12.36 -52.73 -6.61
N THR A 156 -11.85 -53.04 -5.41
CA THR A 156 -11.11 -52.07 -4.61
C THR A 156 -9.80 -51.66 -5.29
N LEU A 157 -9.08 -52.60 -5.89
CA LEU A 157 -7.84 -52.30 -6.63
C LEU A 157 -8.12 -51.41 -7.85
N GLU A 158 -9.18 -51.71 -8.60
CA GLU A 158 -9.60 -50.99 -9.80
C GLU A 158 -10.00 -49.53 -9.53
N VAL A 159 -10.51 -49.22 -8.34
CA VAL A 159 -10.93 -47.86 -7.94
C VAL A 159 -9.81 -47.15 -7.17
N GLY A 160 -9.22 -47.84 -6.19
CA GLY A 160 -8.27 -47.26 -5.25
C GLY A 160 -6.99 -46.81 -5.92
N LEU A 161 -6.41 -47.64 -6.81
CA LEU A 161 -5.15 -47.30 -7.47
C LEU A 161 -5.26 -46.01 -8.30
N PRO A 162 -6.17 -45.88 -9.29
CA PRO A 162 -6.27 -44.67 -10.09
C PRO A 162 -6.69 -43.44 -9.27
N ALA A 163 -7.61 -43.60 -8.29
CA ALA A 163 -8.08 -42.49 -7.47
C ALA A 163 -6.98 -41.92 -6.57
N TRP A 164 -6.20 -42.77 -5.87
CA TRP A 164 -5.10 -42.30 -5.03
C TRP A 164 -3.91 -41.76 -5.84
N THR A 165 -3.62 -42.34 -7.02
CA THR A 165 -2.57 -41.80 -7.90
C THR A 165 -2.95 -40.43 -8.44
N LEU A 166 -4.19 -40.24 -8.89
CA LEU A 166 -4.67 -38.97 -9.41
C LEU A 166 -4.76 -37.92 -8.30
N LEU A 167 -5.19 -38.32 -7.09
CA LEU A 167 -5.22 -37.44 -5.92
C LEU A 167 -3.81 -36.95 -5.56
N CYS A 168 -2.84 -37.86 -5.53
CA CYS A 168 -1.45 -37.52 -5.27
C CYS A 168 -0.93 -36.50 -6.30
N ALA A 169 -1.19 -36.73 -7.59
CA ALA A 169 -0.74 -35.84 -8.66
C ALA A 169 -1.41 -34.46 -8.58
N VAL A 170 -2.73 -34.39 -8.39
CA VAL A 170 -3.49 -33.13 -8.31
C VAL A 170 -3.06 -32.31 -7.10
N VAL A 171 -2.98 -32.93 -5.92
CA VAL A 171 -2.57 -32.24 -4.69
C VAL A 171 -1.11 -31.80 -4.78
N ALA A 172 -0.22 -32.65 -5.30
CA ALA A 172 1.18 -32.27 -5.54
C ALA A 172 1.30 -31.08 -6.49
N CYS A 173 0.59 -31.09 -7.63
CA CYS A 173 0.63 -30.04 -8.64
C CYS A 173 0.08 -28.71 -8.09
N VAL A 174 -1.13 -28.70 -7.51
CA VAL A 174 -1.74 -27.48 -6.93
C VAL A 174 -0.84 -26.88 -5.86
N ARG A 175 -0.24 -27.70 -4.99
CA ARG A 175 0.64 -27.23 -3.92
C ARG A 175 1.97 -26.74 -4.49
N TYR A 176 2.56 -27.42 -5.47
CA TYR A 176 3.77 -26.99 -6.14
C TYR A 176 3.57 -25.65 -6.85
N SER A 177 2.50 -25.52 -7.64
CA SER A 177 2.15 -24.27 -8.35
C SER A 177 1.94 -23.11 -7.38
N ARG A 178 1.16 -23.30 -6.32
CA ARG A 178 0.98 -22.28 -5.28
C ARG A 178 2.29 -21.88 -4.62
N MET A 179 3.18 -22.84 -4.36
CA MET A 179 4.47 -22.57 -3.73
C MET A 179 5.43 -21.85 -4.68
N LYS A 180 5.47 -22.22 -5.97
CA LYS A 180 6.28 -21.53 -6.98
C LYS A 180 5.83 -20.11 -7.22
N VAL A 181 4.52 -19.89 -7.29
CA VAL A 181 3.93 -18.54 -7.31
C VAL A 181 4.34 -17.78 -6.04
N GLY A 182 4.17 -18.38 -4.86
CA GLY A 182 4.57 -17.75 -3.59
C GLY A 182 6.07 -17.45 -3.49
N GLU A 183 6.93 -18.25 -4.11
CA GLU A 183 8.39 -18.04 -4.17
C GLU A 183 8.74 -16.84 -5.06
N HIS A 184 8.05 -16.68 -6.20
CA HIS A 184 8.19 -15.53 -7.08
C HIS A 184 7.75 -14.22 -6.41
N PHE A 185 6.69 -14.29 -5.59
CA PHE A 185 6.18 -13.16 -4.81
C PHE A 185 6.82 -13.03 -3.42
N ARG A 186 7.83 -13.85 -3.09
CA ARG A 186 8.46 -13.83 -1.78
C ARG A 186 9.27 -12.55 -1.60
N VAL A 187 8.87 -11.77 -0.60
CA VAL A 187 9.71 -10.73 -0.01
C VAL A 187 10.83 -11.43 0.77
N VAL A 188 12.05 -11.41 0.23
CA VAL A 188 13.24 -11.80 0.98
C VAL A 188 13.62 -10.59 1.82
N LEU A 189 13.27 -10.62 3.11
CA LEU A 189 13.74 -9.63 4.07
C LEU A 189 15.27 -9.65 4.03
N ARG A 190 15.89 -8.50 3.75
CA ARG A 190 17.36 -8.38 3.75
C ARG A 190 17.83 -8.69 5.18
N GLY A 191 18.77 -9.62 5.34
CA GLY A 191 19.39 -9.89 6.64
C GLY A 191 20.17 -8.67 7.15
N GLU A 192 20.47 -8.65 8.46
CA GLU A 192 21.04 -7.57 9.27
C GLU A 192 22.29 -6.84 8.73
N ALA A 193 22.86 -7.24 7.60
CA ALA A 193 23.88 -6.46 6.93
C ALA A 193 23.21 -5.34 6.11
N ALA A 194 22.87 -4.23 6.78
CA ALA A 194 22.61 -2.96 6.13
C ALA A 194 23.75 -2.70 5.13
N ASN A 195 23.42 -2.59 3.85
CA ASN A 195 24.39 -2.22 2.84
C ASN A 195 24.91 -0.83 3.20
N THR A 196 26.17 -0.75 3.63
CA THR A 196 26.76 0.52 4.11
C THR A 196 26.89 1.55 2.99
N LYS A 197 26.77 1.12 1.73
CA LYS A 197 26.83 2.00 0.57
C LYS A 197 25.44 2.11 -0.06
N LEU A 198 24.91 3.34 -0.06
CA LEU A 198 23.68 3.68 -0.75
C LEU A 198 23.94 3.64 -2.27
N GLU A 199 23.36 2.69 -3.00
CA GLU A 199 23.50 2.60 -4.46
C GLU A 199 22.15 2.58 -5.18
N ASP A 200 21.14 1.91 -4.60
CA ASP A 200 19.83 1.71 -5.20
C ASP A 200 18.74 2.53 -4.48
N VAL A 201 18.08 3.43 -5.22
CA VAL A 201 17.05 4.34 -4.70
C VAL A 201 15.72 4.11 -5.40
N LEU A 202 14.67 3.87 -4.61
CA LEU A 202 13.29 3.85 -5.09
C LEU A 202 12.68 5.24 -5.00
N VAL A 203 12.19 5.78 -6.11
CA VAL A 203 11.39 7.01 -6.17
C VAL A 203 9.93 6.65 -6.41
N VAL A 204 9.10 6.80 -5.37
CA VAL A 204 7.65 6.61 -5.48
C VAL A 204 7.04 7.93 -5.93
N GLY A 205 6.38 7.95 -7.09
CA GLY A 205 5.93 9.19 -7.74
C GLY A 205 6.99 9.84 -8.64
N GLY A 206 7.92 9.04 -9.19
CA GLY A 206 9.05 9.51 -9.99
C GLY A 206 8.68 10.10 -11.35
N ALA A 207 7.48 9.85 -11.89
CA ALA A 207 6.99 10.49 -13.10
C ALA A 207 6.27 11.83 -12.82
N GLY A 208 6.13 12.22 -11.55
CA GLY A 208 5.45 13.44 -11.13
C GLY A 208 6.24 14.74 -11.29
N TYR A 209 5.66 15.83 -10.79
CA TYR A 209 6.22 17.19 -10.89
C TYR A 209 7.62 17.32 -10.26
N ILE A 210 7.77 16.90 -9.00
CA ILE A 210 9.08 16.90 -8.31
C ILE A 210 9.87 15.64 -8.66
N GLY A 211 9.19 14.49 -8.77
CA GLY A 211 9.82 13.19 -8.99
C GLY A 211 10.61 13.10 -10.29
N SER A 212 10.13 13.71 -11.36
CA SER A 212 10.85 13.69 -12.65
C SER A 212 12.19 14.44 -12.56
N ILE A 213 12.25 15.54 -11.81
CA ILE A 213 13.49 16.26 -11.55
C ILE A 213 14.42 15.47 -10.62
N LEU A 214 13.87 14.90 -9.54
CA LEU A 214 14.64 14.07 -8.61
C LEU A 214 15.26 12.85 -9.30
N THR A 215 14.51 12.20 -10.19
CA THR A 215 14.99 11.03 -10.94
C THR A 215 16.25 11.39 -11.73
N ARG A 216 16.25 12.52 -12.46
CA ARG A 216 17.43 12.99 -13.19
C ARG A 216 18.60 13.28 -12.26
N GLN A 217 18.38 14.04 -11.20
CA GLN A 217 19.45 14.37 -10.25
C GLN A 217 20.08 13.12 -9.62
N LEU A 218 19.28 12.10 -9.28
CA LEU A 218 19.80 10.85 -8.74
C LEU A 218 20.63 10.07 -9.77
N LEU A 219 20.18 10.02 -11.04
CA LEU A 219 20.92 9.38 -12.12
C LEU A 219 22.26 10.09 -12.40
N ASP A 220 22.25 11.43 -12.38
CA ASP A 220 23.42 12.30 -12.54
C ASP A 220 24.44 12.11 -11.41
N THR A 221 23.97 11.94 -10.16
CA THR A 221 24.81 11.60 -9.01
C THR A 221 25.36 10.16 -9.09
N GLY A 222 24.83 9.32 -9.98
CA GLY A 222 25.34 7.97 -10.23
C GLY A 222 24.57 6.84 -9.54
N TYR A 223 23.43 7.14 -8.91
CA TYR A 223 22.56 6.11 -8.32
C TYR A 223 21.92 5.23 -9.40
N ARG A 224 21.57 4.00 -8.99
CA ARG A 224 20.57 3.18 -9.69
C ARG A 224 19.20 3.58 -9.17
N VAL A 225 18.32 3.99 -10.07
CA VAL A 225 17.02 4.56 -9.73
C VAL A 225 15.94 3.63 -10.22
N ARG A 226 15.07 3.21 -9.31
CA ARG A 226 13.80 2.59 -9.65
C ARG A 226 12.68 3.59 -9.42
N VAL A 227 11.79 3.73 -10.39
CA VAL A 227 10.58 4.55 -10.26
C VAL A 227 9.38 3.63 -10.07
N LEU A 228 8.56 3.88 -9.05
CA LEU A 228 7.21 3.33 -8.93
C LEU A 228 6.21 4.47 -9.13
N ASP A 229 5.42 4.41 -10.20
CA ASP A 229 4.42 5.44 -10.50
C ASP A 229 3.19 4.82 -11.18
N LEU A 230 2.03 5.42 -10.92
CA LEU A 230 0.78 5.02 -11.58
C LEU A 230 0.68 5.60 -13.01
N GLU A 231 1.55 6.57 -13.33
CA GLU A 231 1.57 7.33 -14.58
C GLU A 231 0.25 8.06 -14.84
N LEU A 232 -0.38 8.54 -13.75
CA LEU A 232 -1.67 9.20 -13.79
C LEU A 232 -1.67 10.41 -14.74
N PHE A 233 -0.53 11.08 -14.88
CA PHE A 233 -0.32 12.24 -15.76
C PHE A 233 0.45 11.89 -17.04
N GLY A 234 0.48 10.61 -17.42
CA GLY A 234 1.20 10.10 -18.58
C GLY A 234 2.67 9.79 -18.33
N THR A 235 3.35 9.33 -19.38
CA THR A 235 4.73 8.79 -19.35
C THR A 235 5.79 9.78 -19.83
N LYS A 236 5.37 10.92 -20.41
CA LYS A 236 6.27 11.85 -21.11
C LYS A 236 7.36 12.47 -20.21
N SER A 237 7.10 12.56 -18.91
CA SER A 237 7.98 13.26 -17.96
C SER A 237 9.33 12.58 -17.72
N LEU A 238 9.47 11.32 -18.13
CA LEU A 238 10.72 10.54 -18.06
C LEU A 238 11.23 10.13 -19.45
N ALA A 239 10.61 10.60 -20.53
CA ALA A 239 10.87 10.09 -21.89
C ALA A 239 12.33 10.25 -22.34
N ASP A 240 12.99 11.34 -21.98
CA ASP A 240 14.41 11.63 -22.27
C ASP A 240 15.40 10.76 -21.48
N VAL A 241 14.98 10.16 -20.38
CA VAL A 241 15.84 9.30 -19.54
C VAL A 241 15.39 7.84 -19.52
N ILE A 242 14.35 7.48 -20.26
CA ILE A 242 13.74 6.13 -20.19
C ILE A 242 14.72 5.01 -20.56
N GLU A 243 15.66 5.28 -21.46
CA GLU A 243 16.70 4.36 -21.92
C GLU A 243 17.98 4.40 -21.06
N HIS A 244 17.99 5.15 -19.96
CA HIS A 244 19.18 5.27 -19.12
C HIS A 244 19.49 3.92 -18.46
N PRO A 245 20.73 3.38 -18.54
CA PRO A 245 21.07 2.02 -18.10
C PRO A 245 20.94 1.78 -16.59
N ARG A 246 20.85 2.86 -15.80
CA ARG A 246 20.63 2.83 -14.35
C ARG A 246 19.19 3.18 -13.95
N LEU A 247 18.27 3.34 -14.89
CA LEU A 247 16.86 3.62 -14.61
C LEU A 247 16.02 2.36 -14.85
N GLU A 248 15.15 2.06 -13.89
CA GLU A 248 14.06 1.10 -14.06
C GLU A 248 12.74 1.82 -13.77
N VAL A 249 11.82 1.85 -14.74
CA VAL A 249 10.48 2.41 -14.52
C VAL A 249 9.47 1.28 -14.36
N MET A 250 8.84 1.24 -13.20
CA MET A 250 7.78 0.30 -12.87
C MET A 250 6.44 1.04 -12.80
N LYS A 251 5.57 0.77 -13.76
CA LYS A 251 4.16 1.13 -13.64
C LYS A 251 3.50 0.28 -12.56
N GLY A 252 2.88 0.92 -11.59
CA GLY A 252 2.20 0.25 -10.49
C GLY A 252 1.60 1.23 -9.48
N ASP A 253 0.74 0.71 -8.62
CA ASP A 253 0.10 1.49 -7.57
C ASP A 253 0.74 1.18 -6.22
N PHE A 254 1.32 2.18 -5.55
CA PHE A 254 1.95 1.96 -4.24
C PHE A 254 0.95 1.61 -3.13
N ARG A 255 -0.36 1.75 -3.36
CA ARG A 255 -1.43 1.25 -2.48
C ARG A 255 -1.62 -0.26 -2.61
N ASN A 256 -1.24 -0.83 -3.75
CA ASN A 256 -1.22 -2.26 -3.95
C ASN A 256 0.04 -2.84 -3.28
N ILE A 257 -0.18 -3.76 -2.34
CA ILE A 257 0.90 -4.39 -1.56
C ILE A 257 1.89 -5.18 -2.43
N GLU A 258 1.44 -5.79 -3.53
CA GLU A 258 2.28 -6.57 -4.44
C GLU A 258 3.19 -5.65 -5.25
N ASP A 259 2.67 -4.54 -5.78
CA ASP A 259 3.47 -3.53 -6.49
C ASP A 259 4.49 -2.88 -5.56
N ALA A 260 4.05 -2.45 -4.38
CA ALA A 260 4.91 -1.90 -3.34
C ALA A 260 6.04 -2.88 -2.97
N ALA A 261 5.70 -4.14 -2.66
CA ALA A 261 6.66 -5.16 -2.27
C ALA A 261 7.63 -5.51 -3.40
N ARG A 262 7.19 -5.51 -4.66
CA ARG A 262 8.02 -5.73 -5.84
C ARG A 262 9.00 -4.57 -6.04
N ALA A 263 8.52 -3.33 -5.93
CA ALA A 263 9.35 -2.13 -6.13
C ALA A 263 10.43 -1.99 -5.04
N LEU A 264 10.14 -2.40 -3.80
CA LEU A 264 11.07 -2.30 -2.68
C LEU A 264 12.22 -3.33 -2.69
N ARG A 265 12.15 -4.38 -3.54
CA ARG A 265 13.15 -5.45 -3.52
C ARG A 265 14.54 -4.93 -3.89
N GLY A 266 15.50 -5.12 -3.00
CA GLY A 266 16.91 -4.77 -3.22
C GLY A 266 17.21 -3.27 -3.13
N MET A 267 16.27 -2.45 -2.67
CA MET A 267 16.47 -1.00 -2.55
C MET A 267 17.18 -0.67 -1.22
N ASP A 268 18.09 0.30 -1.26
CA ASP A 268 18.79 0.80 -0.06
C ASP A 268 18.05 2.00 0.56
N ALA A 269 17.44 2.85 -0.28
CA ALA A 269 16.64 4.00 0.13
C ALA A 269 15.34 4.17 -0.64
N VAL A 270 14.43 4.93 -0.06
CA VAL A 270 13.16 5.34 -0.67
C VAL A 270 13.00 6.87 -0.58
N CYS A 271 12.65 7.50 -1.70
CA CYS A 271 12.06 8.84 -1.75
C CYS A 271 10.57 8.70 -2.08
N HIS A 272 9.71 8.92 -1.08
CA HIS A 272 8.27 8.80 -1.23
C HIS A 272 7.64 10.17 -1.52
N LEU A 273 7.38 10.44 -2.80
CA LEU A 273 6.81 11.70 -3.30
C LEU A 273 5.34 11.57 -3.73
N ALA A 274 4.88 10.36 -4.03
CA ALA A 274 3.52 10.10 -4.50
C ALA A 274 2.47 10.50 -3.44
N ALA A 275 1.54 11.35 -3.84
CA ALA A 275 0.40 11.79 -3.05
C ALA A 275 -0.62 12.48 -3.97
N ILE A 276 -1.87 12.60 -3.52
CA ILE A 276 -2.79 13.63 -4.01
C ILE A 276 -2.36 14.94 -3.36
N VAL A 277 -2.02 15.93 -4.18
CA VAL A 277 -1.42 17.20 -3.72
C VAL A 277 -2.27 18.39 -4.12
N GLY A 278 -2.55 19.26 -3.14
CA GLY A 278 -3.35 20.47 -3.29
C GLY A 278 -4.70 20.32 -2.58
N ASP A 279 -5.14 21.38 -1.90
CA ASP A 279 -6.40 21.37 -1.16
C ASP A 279 -7.62 21.10 -2.08
N PRO A 280 -7.77 21.78 -3.25
CA PRO A 280 -8.88 21.48 -4.15
C PRO A 280 -8.91 20.01 -4.60
N ALA A 281 -7.76 19.45 -4.99
CA ALA A 281 -7.63 18.06 -5.41
C ALA A 281 -7.98 17.06 -4.30
N CYS A 282 -7.55 17.33 -3.07
CA CYS A 282 -7.83 16.48 -1.91
C CYS A 282 -9.29 16.55 -1.47
N ALA A 283 -9.95 17.69 -1.68
CA ALA A 283 -11.34 17.90 -1.29
C ALA A 283 -12.34 17.12 -2.17
N LEU A 284 -11.95 16.70 -3.38
CA LEU A 284 -12.80 15.97 -4.33
C LEU A 284 -13.30 14.64 -3.78
N ASP A 285 -12.40 13.86 -3.19
CA ASP A 285 -12.74 12.57 -2.58
C ASP A 285 -11.89 12.35 -1.33
N ARG A 286 -12.56 12.49 -0.19
CA ARG A 286 -11.94 12.42 1.12
C ARG A 286 -11.36 11.03 1.40
N GLU A 287 -12.08 9.97 1.04
CA GLU A 287 -11.68 8.59 1.35
C GLU A 287 -10.45 8.18 0.54
N THR A 288 -10.45 8.50 -0.75
CA THR A 288 -9.31 8.30 -1.64
C THR A 288 -8.10 9.09 -1.15
N THR A 289 -8.29 10.35 -0.75
CA THR A 289 -7.21 11.18 -0.20
C THR A 289 -6.61 10.57 1.06
N ILE A 290 -7.43 10.14 2.01
CA ILE A 290 -6.95 9.48 3.23
C ILE A 290 -6.19 8.18 2.89
N THR A 291 -6.73 7.40 1.95
CA THR A 291 -6.12 6.14 1.54
C THR A 291 -4.74 6.36 0.90
N VAL A 292 -4.64 7.30 -0.05
CA VAL A 292 -3.40 7.61 -0.78
C VAL A 292 -2.39 8.29 0.15
N ASN A 293 -2.77 9.39 0.79
CA ASN A 293 -1.84 10.29 1.47
C ASN A 293 -1.41 9.79 2.86
N TYR A 294 -2.23 8.97 3.51
CA TYR A 294 -1.96 8.46 4.86
C TYR A 294 -1.77 6.94 4.87
N ALA A 295 -2.80 6.16 4.55
CA ALA A 295 -2.78 4.71 4.78
C ALA A 295 -1.69 4.01 3.96
N ALA A 296 -1.61 4.35 2.67
CA ALA A 296 -0.61 3.77 1.77
C ALA A 296 0.81 4.30 2.02
N ALA A 297 0.96 5.56 2.44
CA ALA A 297 2.26 6.09 2.88
C ALA A 297 2.79 5.34 4.11
N LYS A 298 1.92 5.10 5.12
CA LYS A 298 2.23 4.29 6.31
C LYS A 298 2.62 2.86 5.91
N MET A 299 1.83 2.23 5.03
CA MET A 299 2.14 0.89 4.51
C MET A 299 3.50 0.86 3.80
N MET A 300 3.80 1.85 2.95
CA MET A 300 5.09 1.93 2.25
C MET A 300 6.26 2.02 3.21
N ALA A 301 6.17 2.81 4.29
CA ALA A 301 7.22 2.88 5.30
C ALA A 301 7.41 1.55 6.03
N GLN A 302 6.31 0.88 6.42
CA GLN A 302 6.35 -0.43 7.06
C GLN A 302 6.97 -1.52 6.16
N LEU A 303 6.60 -1.53 4.87
CA LEU A 303 7.16 -2.45 3.89
C LEU A 303 8.64 -2.14 3.60
N ALA A 304 9.01 -0.86 3.51
CA ALA A 304 10.39 -0.45 3.30
C ALA A 304 11.28 -0.94 4.44
N LYS A 305 10.85 -0.71 5.69
CA LYS A 305 11.48 -1.24 6.89
C LYS A 305 11.64 -2.76 6.83
N ALA A 306 10.56 -3.48 6.49
CA ALA A 306 10.62 -4.94 6.34
C ALA A 306 11.60 -5.40 5.24
N ASN A 307 11.78 -4.61 4.17
CA ASN A 307 12.72 -4.92 3.09
C ASN A 307 14.18 -4.53 3.40
N GLY A 308 14.47 -4.03 4.60
CA GLY A 308 15.82 -3.62 4.98
C GLY A 308 16.29 -2.33 4.30
N VAL A 309 15.34 -1.49 3.86
CA VAL A 309 15.64 -0.10 3.51
C VAL A 309 16.13 0.60 4.78
N THR A 310 17.17 1.43 4.70
CA THR A 310 17.68 2.15 5.88
C THR A 310 17.25 3.62 5.89
N LYS A 311 17.15 4.25 4.71
CA LYS A 311 16.78 5.66 4.55
C LYS A 311 15.43 5.79 3.85
N PHE A 312 14.49 6.46 4.50
CA PHE A 312 13.18 6.73 3.95
C PHE A 312 12.90 8.24 3.99
N VAL A 313 12.98 8.92 2.85
CA VAL A 313 12.68 10.34 2.71
C VAL A 313 11.22 10.50 2.33
N PHE A 314 10.44 11.21 3.15
CA PHE A 314 9.02 11.45 2.91
C PHE A 314 8.76 12.92 2.56
N ALA A 315 8.05 13.15 1.46
CA ALA A 315 7.58 14.47 1.07
C ALA A 315 6.36 14.89 1.89
N SER A 316 6.57 15.84 2.80
CA SER A 316 5.53 16.58 3.49
C SER A 316 5.44 18.03 2.97
N THR A 317 4.81 18.93 3.72
CA THR A 317 4.51 20.30 3.30
C THR A 317 4.56 21.29 4.45
N CYS A 318 4.92 22.54 4.20
CA CYS A 318 4.73 23.63 5.15
C CYS A 318 3.25 24.02 5.32
N SER A 319 2.33 23.52 4.48
CA SER A 319 0.89 23.76 4.65
C SER A 319 0.32 23.21 5.97
N VAL A 320 1.09 22.36 6.68
CA VAL A 320 0.77 21.89 8.04
C VAL A 320 0.71 23.01 9.08
N TYR A 321 1.41 24.13 8.85
CA TYR A 321 1.35 25.30 9.72
C TYR A 321 0.05 26.07 9.53
N GLY A 322 -0.53 26.04 8.32
CA GLY A 322 -1.86 26.55 7.98
C GLY A 322 -2.02 28.05 8.15
N ASP A 323 -2.60 28.52 9.25
CA ASP A 323 -2.84 29.94 9.52
C ASP A 323 -2.10 30.39 10.79
N SER A 324 -1.09 31.24 10.63
CA SER A 324 -0.22 31.75 11.68
C SER A 324 0.48 33.06 11.29
N GLU A 325 0.52 34.01 12.23
CA GLU A 325 1.23 35.29 12.05
C GLU A 325 2.75 35.19 12.33
N ASP A 326 3.17 34.14 13.05
CA ASP A 326 4.54 33.96 13.49
C ASP A 326 5.44 33.33 12.41
N ILE A 327 6.76 33.37 12.64
CA ILE A 327 7.71 32.61 11.81
C ILE A 327 7.79 31.17 12.32
N MET A 328 7.33 30.24 11.50
CA MET A 328 7.20 28.83 11.83
C MET A 328 8.52 28.07 11.72
N SER A 329 8.83 27.27 12.72
CA SER A 329 9.93 26.31 12.74
C SER A 329 9.39 24.88 12.84
N GLU A 330 10.25 23.86 12.75
CA GLU A 330 9.81 22.47 12.85
C GLU A 330 9.14 22.11 14.18
N ASP A 331 9.45 22.86 15.25
CA ASP A 331 8.90 22.70 16.60
C ASP A 331 7.67 23.59 16.87
N SER A 332 7.28 24.44 15.92
CA SER A 332 6.10 25.30 16.04
C SER A 332 4.80 24.50 16.03
N PRO A 333 3.73 25.01 16.68
CA PRO A 333 2.42 24.36 16.64
C PRO A 333 1.88 24.25 15.21
N LEU A 334 1.12 23.19 14.95
CA LEU A 334 0.50 22.93 13.65
C LEU A 334 -0.95 23.37 13.67
N ASN A 335 -1.37 24.21 12.72
CA ASN A 335 -2.73 24.72 12.59
C ASN A 335 -3.32 24.46 11.18
N PRO A 336 -3.47 23.19 10.76
CA PRO A 336 -3.84 22.85 9.39
C PRO A 336 -5.24 23.36 9.03
N VAL A 337 -5.39 23.91 7.82
CA VAL A 337 -6.66 24.44 7.30
C VAL A 337 -7.26 23.61 6.15
N SER A 338 -6.64 22.47 5.82
CA SER A 338 -7.07 21.60 4.71
C SER A 338 -6.94 20.11 5.05
N LEU A 339 -7.72 19.28 4.36
CA LEU A 339 -7.58 17.82 4.42
C LEU A 339 -6.19 17.36 3.94
N TYR A 340 -5.63 18.07 2.95
CA TYR A 340 -4.27 17.84 2.49
C TYR A 340 -3.25 18.00 3.63
N ALA A 341 -3.32 19.10 4.38
CA ALA A 341 -2.42 19.35 5.49
C ALA A 341 -2.59 18.32 6.62
N THR A 342 -3.82 17.96 6.98
CA THR A 342 -4.07 17.02 8.09
C THR A 342 -3.59 15.61 7.76
N THR A 343 -3.83 15.13 6.54
CA THR A 343 -3.36 13.80 6.11
C THR A 343 -1.84 13.73 6.08
N LYS A 344 -1.15 14.82 5.74
CA LYS A 344 0.32 14.91 5.86
C LYS A 344 0.76 14.85 7.32
N ILE A 345 0.12 15.57 8.24
CA ILE A 345 0.47 15.51 9.68
C ILE A 345 0.32 14.10 10.24
N ASP A 346 -0.79 13.43 9.94
CA ASP A 346 -1.02 12.07 10.42
C ASP A 346 -0.02 11.08 9.78
N ALA A 347 0.36 11.29 8.52
CA ALA A 347 1.41 10.50 7.88
C ALA A 347 2.79 10.74 8.51
N GLU A 348 3.17 12.01 8.76
CA GLU A 348 4.43 12.34 9.45
C GLU A 348 4.58 11.57 10.76
N ARG A 349 3.53 11.56 11.60
CA ARG A 349 3.50 10.83 12.86
C ARG A 349 3.64 9.33 12.65
N ALA A 350 2.78 8.75 11.81
CA ALA A 350 2.79 7.31 11.57
C ALA A 350 4.12 6.82 10.99
N LEU A 351 4.80 7.62 10.17
CA LEU A 351 6.11 7.30 9.65
C LEU A 351 7.18 7.39 10.74
N LEU A 352 7.21 8.46 11.53
CA LEU A 352 8.18 8.59 12.63
C LEU A 352 8.02 7.47 13.67
N ASP A 353 6.80 7.01 13.92
CA ASP A 353 6.51 5.88 14.83
C ASP A 353 7.08 4.54 14.34
N THR A 354 7.41 4.42 13.04
CA THR A 354 8.07 3.21 12.51
C THR A 354 9.58 3.19 12.76
N ALA A 355 10.16 4.30 13.24
CA ALA A 355 11.59 4.43 13.41
C ALA A 355 12.16 3.49 14.48
N ASP A 356 13.35 2.95 14.23
CA ASP A 356 14.17 2.22 15.20
C ASP A 356 15.66 2.46 14.97
N ALA A 357 16.53 1.54 15.41
CA ALA A 357 17.97 1.67 15.23
C ALA A 357 18.40 1.67 13.75
N ASP A 358 17.74 0.87 12.92
CA ASP A 358 18.18 0.55 11.55
C ASP A 358 17.33 1.23 10.48
N PHE A 359 16.11 1.63 10.82
CA PHE A 359 15.19 2.36 9.95
C PHE A 359 14.79 3.69 10.58
N LYS A 360 15.15 4.81 9.96
CA LYS A 360 14.73 6.14 10.45
C LYS A 360 14.24 7.03 9.32
N PRO A 361 12.92 7.21 9.18
CA PRO A 361 12.37 8.14 8.20
C PRO A 361 12.84 9.58 8.44
N THR A 362 13.06 10.31 7.36
CA THR A 362 13.31 11.75 7.37
C THR A 362 12.15 12.45 6.68
N ILE A 363 11.54 13.42 7.36
CA ILE A 363 10.38 14.16 6.86
C ILE A 363 10.86 15.49 6.29
N LEU A 364 10.50 15.78 5.05
CA LEU A 364 10.82 17.04 4.39
C LEU A 364 9.53 17.85 4.16
N ARG A 365 9.32 18.91 4.94
CA ARG A 365 8.20 19.85 4.77
C ARG A 365 8.54 20.86 3.69
N PHE A 366 8.06 20.61 2.47
CA PHE A 366 8.33 21.51 1.35
C PHE A 366 7.54 22.82 1.49
N ALA A 367 8.23 23.95 1.27
CA ALA A 367 7.60 25.23 0.99
C ALA A 367 6.78 25.17 -0.33
N THR A 368 6.12 26.27 -0.68
CA THR A 368 5.27 26.34 -1.87
C THR A 368 6.11 26.15 -3.13
N ALA A 369 5.93 25.01 -3.79
CA ALA A 369 6.71 24.66 -4.97
C ALA A 369 6.38 25.60 -6.15
N TYR A 370 7.41 25.94 -6.93
CA TYR A 370 7.29 26.65 -8.21
C TYR A 370 8.40 26.21 -9.18
N GLY A 371 8.32 26.66 -10.43
CA GLY A 371 9.35 26.46 -11.44
C GLY A 371 9.06 25.31 -12.39
N TRP A 372 9.94 25.15 -13.37
CA TRP A 372 9.75 24.20 -14.46
C TRP A 372 9.93 22.75 -14.01
N SER A 373 9.28 21.85 -14.75
CA SER A 373 9.41 20.41 -14.61
C SER A 373 9.04 19.72 -15.93
N HIS A 374 9.49 18.48 -16.10
CA HIS A 374 9.11 17.62 -17.23
C HIS A 374 7.66 17.12 -17.12
N ARG A 375 7.01 17.31 -15.97
CA ARG A 375 5.54 17.33 -15.84
C ARG A 375 5.13 18.66 -15.20
N PRO A 376 5.02 19.77 -15.95
CA PRO A 376 4.77 21.07 -15.36
C PRO A 376 3.39 21.14 -14.72
N ARG A 377 3.24 22.06 -13.76
CA ARG A 377 2.00 22.28 -13.01
C ARG A 377 1.64 23.75 -13.00
N PHE A 378 0.41 24.06 -13.38
CA PHE A 378 -0.13 25.43 -13.40
C PHE A 378 -1.27 25.63 -12.40
N ASP A 379 -1.44 24.71 -11.46
CA ASP A 379 -2.30 24.83 -10.28
C ASP A 379 -1.52 25.31 -9.02
N LEU A 380 -0.31 25.83 -9.22
CA LEU A 380 0.57 26.41 -8.20
C LEU A 380 0.64 27.92 -8.44
N VAL A 381 0.49 28.74 -7.39
CA VAL A 381 0.22 30.18 -7.53
C VAL A 381 1.26 30.93 -8.39
N ALA A 382 2.56 30.67 -8.21
CA ALA A 382 3.60 31.34 -9.00
C ALA A 382 3.57 30.92 -10.48
N ASN A 383 3.41 29.62 -10.76
CA ASN A 383 3.31 29.09 -12.12
C ASN A 383 2.01 29.56 -12.80
N LEU A 384 0.89 29.57 -12.07
CA LEU A 384 -0.41 30.05 -12.52
C LEU A 384 -0.34 31.52 -12.93
N PHE A 385 0.18 32.39 -12.05
CA PHE A 385 0.31 33.81 -12.36
C PHE A 385 1.24 34.04 -13.56
N SER A 386 2.34 33.30 -13.65
CA SER A 386 3.26 33.39 -14.81
C SER A 386 2.53 33.06 -16.12
N ALA A 387 1.72 32.00 -16.15
CA ALA A 387 0.96 31.62 -17.34
C ALA A 387 -0.15 32.62 -17.69
N GLN A 388 -0.91 33.09 -16.70
CA GLN A 388 -1.96 34.10 -16.89
C GLN A 388 -1.39 35.43 -17.37
N ALA A 389 -0.25 35.87 -16.84
CA ALA A 389 0.44 37.06 -17.31
C ALA A 389 0.78 36.97 -18.80
N VAL A 390 1.26 35.81 -19.25
CA VAL A 390 1.59 35.61 -20.67
C VAL A 390 0.35 35.56 -21.55
N THR A 391 -0.65 34.75 -21.20
CA THR A 391 -1.80 34.46 -22.08
C THR A 391 -2.94 35.46 -21.97
N ASP A 392 -3.23 35.93 -20.76
CA ASP A 392 -4.42 36.74 -20.47
C ASP A 392 -4.07 38.23 -20.34
N LYS A 393 -2.77 38.55 -20.26
CA LYS A 393 -2.25 39.88 -19.93
C LYS A 393 -2.84 40.45 -18.63
N LYS A 394 -3.28 39.56 -17.73
CA LYS A 394 -3.93 39.91 -16.47
C LYS A 394 -3.71 38.82 -15.44
N ILE A 395 -3.42 39.21 -14.20
CA ILE A 395 -3.41 38.31 -13.04
C ILE A 395 -4.36 38.82 -11.96
N ARG A 396 -4.92 37.89 -11.17
CA ARG A 396 -5.77 38.20 -10.01
C ARG A 396 -5.10 37.69 -8.75
N VAL A 397 -4.72 38.62 -7.87
CA VAL A 397 -4.09 38.32 -6.58
C VAL A 397 -5.18 38.31 -5.50
N PHE A 398 -5.50 37.12 -5.00
CA PHE A 398 -6.45 36.96 -3.91
C PHE A 398 -5.73 37.07 -2.56
N ASN A 399 -6.24 37.89 -1.64
CA ASN A 399 -5.71 38.08 -0.28
C ASN A 399 -4.19 38.35 -0.28
N GLY A 400 -3.80 39.41 -1.00
CA GLY A 400 -2.41 39.74 -1.33
C GLY A 400 -1.45 39.84 -0.14
N GLU A 401 -1.96 40.18 1.04
CA GLU A 401 -1.20 40.31 2.29
C GLU A 401 -0.70 38.98 2.87
N GLN A 402 -1.25 37.85 2.42
CA GLN A 402 -0.92 36.53 2.97
C GLN A 402 0.51 36.11 2.63
N TRP A 403 1.23 35.63 3.64
CA TRP A 403 2.58 35.10 3.49
C TRP A 403 2.60 33.67 2.99
N ARG A 404 3.55 33.37 2.09
CA ARG A 404 3.89 32.03 1.63
C ARG A 404 5.41 31.89 1.53
N PRO A 405 6.01 30.81 2.05
CA PRO A 405 7.36 30.44 1.65
C PRO A 405 7.32 29.79 0.27
N PHE A 406 8.32 30.07 -0.56
CA PHE A 406 8.47 29.49 -1.89
C PHE A 406 9.78 28.68 -2.00
N VAL A 407 9.77 27.63 -2.83
CA VAL A 407 10.98 26.87 -3.16
C VAL A 407 10.89 26.27 -4.55
N HIS A 408 11.97 26.38 -5.33
CA HIS A 408 12.01 25.87 -6.69
C HIS A 408 12.02 24.32 -6.73
N THR A 409 11.37 23.69 -7.71
CA THR A 409 11.32 22.22 -7.85
C THR A 409 12.70 21.56 -7.88
N ARG A 410 13.66 22.15 -8.60
CA ARG A 410 15.06 21.68 -8.64
C ARG A 410 15.73 21.69 -7.26
N ASP A 411 15.40 22.68 -6.43
CA ASP A 411 15.92 22.77 -5.07
C ASP A 411 15.23 21.78 -4.12
N ILE A 412 13.94 21.51 -4.30
CA ILE A 412 13.24 20.43 -3.58
C ILE A 412 13.91 19.08 -3.88
N ALA A 413 14.13 18.77 -5.16
CA ALA A 413 14.81 17.54 -5.57
C ALA A 413 16.22 17.46 -4.95
N ARG A 414 16.97 18.56 -4.96
CA ARG A 414 18.31 18.62 -4.37
C ARG A 414 18.29 18.40 -2.86
N ALA A 415 17.27 18.91 -2.16
CA ALA A 415 17.10 18.63 -0.73
C ALA A 415 16.89 17.14 -0.44
N CYS A 416 16.15 16.43 -1.30
CA CYS A 416 16.02 14.97 -1.21
C CYS A 416 17.37 14.27 -1.40
N VAL A 417 18.15 14.65 -2.42
CA VAL A 417 19.50 14.09 -2.67
C VAL A 417 20.43 14.33 -1.47
N LEU A 418 20.52 15.57 -0.97
CA LEU A 418 21.33 15.91 0.20
C LEU A 418 20.93 15.11 1.44
N THR A 419 19.63 14.86 1.62
CA THR A 419 19.13 14.04 2.72
C THR A 419 19.54 12.58 2.58
N LEU A 420 19.48 12.05 1.36
CA LEU A 420 19.94 10.69 1.06
C LEU A 420 21.45 10.51 1.25
N GLU A 421 22.25 11.52 0.92
CA GLU A 421 23.71 11.48 1.08
C GLU A 421 24.15 11.67 2.53
N ALA A 422 23.41 12.45 3.32
CA ALA A 422 23.75 12.74 4.71
C ALA A 422 23.73 11.48 5.59
N PRO A 423 24.65 11.33 6.56
CA PRO A 423 24.65 10.19 7.49
C PRO A 423 23.29 10.02 8.20
N LEU A 424 22.82 8.78 8.37
CA LEU A 424 21.53 8.49 9.00
C LEU A 424 21.40 9.13 10.39
N ALA A 425 22.49 9.13 11.17
CA ALA A 425 22.53 9.76 12.49
C ALA A 425 22.25 11.28 12.48
N LYS A 426 22.41 11.94 11.33
CA LYS A 426 22.22 13.39 11.17
C LYS A 426 20.80 13.76 10.74
N VAL A 427 20.11 12.87 10.02
CA VAL A 427 18.83 13.16 9.36
C VAL A 427 17.68 12.25 9.80
N GLY A 428 17.98 11.01 10.20
CA GLY A 428 16.98 10.01 10.55
C GLY A 428 16.17 10.40 11.78
N GLY A 429 14.85 10.32 11.67
CA GLY A 429 13.91 10.69 12.73
C GLY A 429 13.67 12.19 12.84
N HIS A 430 14.25 13.00 11.94
CA HIS A 430 14.07 14.44 11.94
C HIS A 430 13.07 14.91 10.88
N ILE A 431 12.43 16.02 11.22
CA ILE A 431 11.65 16.86 10.30
C ILE A 431 12.52 18.06 9.90
N PHE A 432 12.49 18.43 8.63
CA PHE A 432 13.14 19.62 8.08
C PHE A 432 12.16 20.41 7.22
N ASN A 433 12.07 21.72 7.47
CA ASN A 433 11.49 22.66 6.51
C ASN A 433 12.44 22.80 5.32
N VAL A 434 11.93 22.69 4.09
CA VAL A 434 12.72 22.80 2.86
C VAL A 434 12.34 24.09 2.13
N GLY A 435 13.29 25.00 2.06
CA GLY A 435 13.16 26.34 1.50
C GLY A 435 14.29 27.22 2.02
N ASP A 436 14.12 28.52 1.89
CA ASP A 436 15.11 29.52 2.31
C ASP A 436 14.39 30.73 2.92
N GLU A 437 14.97 31.33 3.96
CA GLU A 437 14.33 32.47 4.63
C GLU A 437 14.11 33.65 3.68
N SER A 438 14.99 33.82 2.68
CA SER A 438 14.89 34.83 1.63
C SER A 438 13.69 34.63 0.69
N GLN A 439 13.06 33.46 0.73
CA GLN A 439 11.96 33.09 -0.16
C GLN A 439 10.59 33.12 0.51
N ASN A 440 10.48 33.80 1.66
CA ASN A 440 9.18 34.17 2.22
C ASN A 440 8.67 35.44 1.54
N TYR A 441 7.55 35.33 0.80
CA TYR A 441 6.93 36.45 0.09
C TYR A 441 5.44 36.52 0.39
N THR A 442 4.85 37.70 0.27
CA THR A 442 3.41 37.85 0.18
C THR A 442 2.91 37.59 -1.23
N LEU A 443 1.61 37.32 -1.38
CA LEU A 443 1.01 37.14 -2.71
C LEU A 443 1.02 38.43 -3.54
N THR A 444 0.92 39.61 -2.92
CA THR A 444 1.12 40.91 -3.58
C THR A 444 2.55 41.04 -4.12
N GLN A 445 3.57 40.66 -3.34
CA GLN A 445 4.97 40.69 -3.80
C GLN A 445 5.18 39.74 -4.99
N LEU A 446 4.60 38.54 -4.95
CA LEU A 446 4.60 37.63 -6.10
C LEU A 446 3.96 38.28 -7.34
N GLY A 447 2.80 38.93 -7.18
CA GLY A 447 2.14 39.65 -8.29
C GLY A 447 3.03 40.74 -8.91
N GLN A 448 3.77 41.47 -8.08
CA GLN A 448 4.74 42.48 -8.54
C GLN A 448 5.92 41.84 -9.30
N ILE A 449 6.48 40.73 -8.81
CA ILE A 449 7.54 39.98 -9.49
C ILE A 449 7.09 39.51 -10.88
N VAL A 450 5.84 39.02 -10.98
CA VAL A 450 5.25 38.58 -12.25
C VAL A 450 5.05 39.77 -13.20
N ALA A 451 4.56 40.91 -12.71
CA ALA A 451 4.40 42.13 -13.53
C ALA A 451 5.73 42.70 -14.03
N GLN A 452 6.80 42.59 -13.24
CA GLN A 452 8.15 42.96 -13.67
C GLN A 452 8.69 42.00 -14.75
N SER A 453 8.37 40.71 -14.64
CA SER A 453 8.80 39.69 -15.60
C SER A 453 7.98 39.68 -16.89
N CYS A 454 6.75 40.21 -16.86
CA CYS A 454 5.90 40.38 -18.03
C CYS A 454 5.31 41.81 -18.05
N PRO A 455 6.04 42.80 -18.59
CA PRO A 455 5.57 44.19 -18.61
C PRO A 455 4.26 44.36 -19.39
N GLY A 456 3.39 45.25 -18.90
CA GLY A 456 2.14 45.60 -19.56
C GLY A 456 0.93 44.73 -19.19
N ILE A 457 1.04 43.88 -18.16
CA ILE A 457 -0.10 43.13 -17.61
C ILE A 457 -0.90 43.96 -16.61
N GLU A 458 -2.19 43.68 -16.49
CA GLU A 458 -3.06 44.18 -15.42
C GLU A 458 -2.90 43.29 -14.16
N VAL A 459 -2.65 43.90 -13.00
CA VAL A 459 -2.65 43.21 -11.70
C VAL A 459 -3.86 43.66 -10.90
N GLU A 460 -4.84 42.78 -10.74
CA GLU A 460 -6.04 43.03 -9.95
C GLU A 460 -5.90 42.38 -8.57
N GLU A 461 -6.05 43.15 -7.50
CA GLU A 461 -6.11 42.63 -6.13
C GLU A 461 -7.56 42.41 -5.71
N VAL A 462 -7.87 41.21 -5.22
CA VAL A 462 -9.21 40.79 -4.81
C VAL A 462 -9.14 40.26 -3.38
N ARG A 463 -10.16 40.53 -2.55
CA ARG A 463 -10.29 39.93 -1.23
C ARG A 463 -11.42 38.90 -1.23
N ASN A 464 -11.17 37.72 -0.69
CA ASN A 464 -12.16 36.66 -0.51
C ASN A 464 -11.85 35.79 0.72
N GLY A 465 -12.75 34.85 1.05
CA GLY A 465 -12.60 33.92 2.18
C GLY A 465 -12.07 32.53 1.82
N ASP A 466 -11.59 32.32 0.58
CA ASP A 466 -11.42 30.96 0.03
C ASP A 466 -10.14 30.25 0.48
N ASP A 467 -9.05 30.98 0.75
CA ASP A 467 -7.79 30.44 1.27
C ASP A 467 -7.40 31.20 2.54
N ALA A 468 -7.51 30.54 3.68
CA ALA A 468 -7.18 31.12 4.99
C ALA A 468 -5.71 30.93 5.38
N ARG A 469 -4.87 30.35 4.52
CA ARG A 469 -3.46 30.14 4.87
C ARG A 469 -2.74 31.48 5.00
N ASN A 470 -1.87 31.58 5.99
CA ASN A 470 -0.93 32.68 6.18
C ASN A 470 0.22 32.16 7.03
N TYR A 471 1.45 32.11 6.53
CA TYR A 471 2.61 31.69 7.34
C TYR A 471 3.94 32.06 6.69
N ARG A 472 4.91 32.36 7.54
CA ARG A 472 6.33 32.46 7.19
C ARG A 472 7.08 31.30 7.83
N VAL A 473 8.19 30.87 7.22
CA VAL A 473 8.92 29.70 7.69
C VAL A 473 10.40 30.01 7.88
N ASN A 474 10.94 29.50 8.99
CA ASN A 474 12.35 29.43 9.30
C ASN A 474 12.94 28.13 8.72
N PHE A 475 14.07 28.26 8.02
CA PHE A 475 14.76 27.16 7.33
C PHE A 475 16.16 26.90 7.90
N SER A 476 16.47 27.47 9.07
CA SER A 476 17.81 27.42 9.66
C SER A 476 18.22 26.01 10.06
N LYS A 477 17.29 25.10 10.33
CA LYS A 477 17.59 23.70 10.65
C LYS A 477 18.17 22.97 9.44
N ILE A 478 17.48 22.95 8.29
CA ILE A 478 17.99 22.27 7.09
C ILE A 478 19.31 22.86 6.62
N ARG A 479 19.47 24.18 6.77
CA ARG A 479 20.66 24.89 6.35
C ARG A 479 21.88 24.61 7.24
N ARG A 480 21.69 24.49 8.56
CA ARG A 480 22.77 24.09 9.49
C ARG A 480 23.11 22.61 9.36
N THR A 481 22.10 21.77 9.14
CA THR A 481 22.28 20.32 9.11
C THR A 481 22.76 19.81 7.76
N LEU A 482 22.22 20.31 6.64
CA LEU A 482 22.54 19.81 5.29
C LEU A 482 23.30 20.81 4.44
N GLY A 483 23.56 22.03 4.93
CA GLY A 483 24.16 23.09 4.12
C GLY A 483 23.23 23.62 3.02
N PHE A 484 21.94 23.25 3.05
CA PHE A 484 20.97 23.65 2.04
C PHE A 484 20.77 25.18 2.01
N ARG A 485 20.64 25.74 0.82
CA ARG A 485 20.16 27.10 0.50
C ARG A 485 19.41 27.00 -0.81
N ALA A 486 18.35 27.79 -1.00
CA ALA A 486 17.76 27.88 -2.34
C ALA A 486 18.83 28.39 -3.33
N SER A 487 18.92 27.75 -4.49
CA SER A 487 19.86 28.14 -5.56
C SER A 487 19.15 28.92 -6.67
N ILE A 488 17.82 28.85 -6.71
CA ILE A 488 16.97 29.58 -7.65
C ILE A 488 15.97 30.36 -6.81
N ASP A 489 15.92 31.68 -7.02
CA ASP A 489 14.96 32.54 -6.35
C ASP A 489 13.64 32.66 -7.13
N LEU A 490 12.63 33.22 -6.47
CA LEU A 490 11.29 33.34 -7.03
C LEU A 490 11.26 34.21 -8.29
N VAL A 491 12.14 35.20 -8.42
CA VAL A 491 12.21 36.07 -9.60
C VAL A 491 12.68 35.27 -10.81
N ASP A 492 13.77 34.53 -10.66
CA ASP A 492 14.33 33.70 -11.72
C ASP A 492 13.39 32.56 -12.11
N GLY A 493 12.71 31.92 -11.16
CA GLY A 493 11.74 30.88 -11.51
C GLY A 493 10.45 31.41 -12.12
N VAL A 494 10.00 32.62 -11.76
CA VAL A 494 8.89 33.27 -12.48
C VAL A 494 9.30 33.56 -13.92
N ARG A 495 10.53 34.07 -14.14
CA ARG A 495 11.06 34.28 -15.49
C ARG A 495 11.12 32.97 -16.28
N GLU A 496 11.65 31.90 -15.68
CA GLU A 496 11.69 30.56 -16.30
C GLU A 496 10.29 30.11 -16.75
N MET A 497 9.26 30.31 -15.92
CA MET A 497 7.90 29.92 -16.25
C MET A 497 7.27 30.82 -17.32
N VAL A 498 7.52 32.12 -17.29
CA VAL A 498 7.09 33.07 -18.34
C VAL A 498 7.70 32.67 -19.68
N ASP A 499 9.01 32.44 -19.73
CA ASP A 499 9.74 32.04 -20.93
C ASP A 499 9.22 30.70 -21.46
N ALA A 500 8.93 29.74 -20.58
CA ALA A 500 8.41 28.44 -20.99
C ALA A 500 7.03 28.54 -21.66
N VAL A 501 6.14 29.40 -21.16
CA VAL A 501 4.82 29.61 -21.75
C VAL A 501 4.92 30.43 -23.04
N GLN A 502 5.75 31.48 -23.08
CA GLN A 502 5.97 32.30 -24.28
C GLN A 502 6.62 31.51 -25.42
N GLY A 503 7.59 30.63 -25.10
CA GLY A 503 8.31 29.79 -26.05
C GLY A 503 7.48 28.60 -26.57
N GLY A 504 6.23 28.43 -26.13
CA GLY A 504 5.35 27.36 -26.60
C GLY A 504 5.72 25.96 -26.09
N HIS A 505 6.55 25.86 -25.04
CA HIS A 505 6.87 24.58 -24.39
C HIS A 505 5.64 23.96 -23.69
N VAL A 506 4.63 24.79 -23.40
CA VAL A 506 3.32 24.38 -22.89
C VAL A 506 2.25 24.87 -23.87
N PRO A 507 1.78 24.03 -24.81
CA PRO A 507 0.84 24.46 -25.85
C PRO A 507 -0.46 25.05 -25.30
N ASN A 508 -0.98 24.47 -24.22
CA ASN A 508 -2.15 24.97 -23.51
C ASN A 508 -2.02 24.67 -22.01
N TRP A 509 -1.60 25.65 -21.22
CA TRP A 509 -1.42 25.48 -19.77
C TRP A 509 -2.73 25.20 -19.02
N ARG A 510 -3.89 25.48 -19.62
CA ARG A 510 -5.21 25.22 -19.04
C ARG A 510 -5.70 23.78 -19.21
N ASP A 511 -5.00 22.99 -20.01
CA ASP A 511 -5.29 21.55 -20.18
C ASP A 511 -5.33 20.87 -18.79
N PRO A 512 -6.36 20.06 -18.50
CA PRO A 512 -6.47 19.35 -17.23
C PRO A 512 -5.19 18.62 -16.81
N ILE A 513 -4.39 18.11 -17.76
CA ILE A 513 -3.13 17.39 -17.45
C ILE A 513 -2.13 18.21 -16.64
N TYR A 514 -2.21 19.54 -16.67
CA TYR A 514 -1.33 20.45 -15.93
C TYR A 514 -1.90 20.95 -14.59
N SER A 515 -3.08 20.48 -14.19
CA SER A 515 -3.72 20.81 -12.92
C SER A 515 -4.14 19.54 -12.20
N ASN A 516 -3.67 19.35 -10.95
CA ASN A 516 -4.01 18.13 -10.23
C ASN A 516 -5.51 18.01 -9.98
N SER A 517 -6.18 19.10 -9.58
CA SER A 517 -7.62 19.07 -9.31
C SER A 517 -8.43 18.78 -10.57
N LYS A 518 -8.17 19.51 -11.66
CA LYS A 518 -8.92 19.32 -12.92
C LYS A 518 -8.71 17.93 -13.52
N HIS A 519 -7.48 17.41 -13.50
CA HIS A 519 -7.18 16.06 -14.00
C HIS A 519 -7.91 14.98 -13.20
N LEU A 520 -7.95 15.15 -11.87
CA LEU A 520 -8.64 14.23 -10.98
C LEU A 520 -10.16 14.30 -11.15
N GLU A 521 -10.74 15.51 -11.20
CA GLU A 521 -12.18 15.72 -11.46
C GLU A 521 -12.67 15.03 -12.73
N GLY A 522 -11.84 15.00 -13.78
CA GLY A 522 -12.11 14.26 -15.00
C GLY A 522 -11.93 12.76 -14.83
N GLU A 523 -10.80 12.22 -15.30
CA GLU A 523 -10.57 10.78 -15.36
C GLU A 523 -9.80 10.25 -14.15
N GLY A 524 -8.97 11.08 -13.51
CA GLY A 524 -7.99 10.60 -12.54
C GLY A 524 -8.61 10.00 -11.27
N LEU A 525 -9.76 10.50 -10.80
CA LEU A 525 -10.42 9.96 -9.61
C LEU A 525 -10.93 8.53 -9.84
N SER A 526 -11.37 8.21 -11.07
CA SER A 526 -11.86 6.88 -11.41
C SER A 526 -10.77 5.81 -11.29
N VAL A 527 -9.54 6.16 -11.67
CA VAL A 527 -8.34 5.31 -11.53
C VAL A 527 -7.96 5.14 -10.07
N LEU A 528 -8.19 6.17 -9.25
CA LEU A 528 -7.84 6.16 -7.83
C LEU A 528 -8.91 5.53 -6.93
N LYS A 529 -10.10 5.16 -7.41
CA LYS A 529 -11.04 4.42 -6.57
C LYS A 529 -10.51 3.02 -6.28
N PHE A 530 -10.36 2.70 -5.00
CA PHE A 530 -9.84 1.43 -4.50
C PHE A 530 -10.81 0.89 -3.45
N ASP A 531 -11.05 -0.42 -3.41
CA ASP A 531 -11.97 -1.03 -2.45
C ASP A 531 -11.52 -0.69 -1.02
N ALA A 532 -12.44 -0.08 -0.25
CA ALA A 532 -12.16 0.57 1.02
C ALA A 532 -11.34 -0.30 1.99
N LEU A 533 -10.20 0.22 2.45
CA LEU A 533 -9.53 -0.30 3.64
C LEU A 533 -10.42 -0.05 4.87
N ARG A 534 -10.57 -1.05 5.75
CA ARG A 534 -11.37 -0.96 6.97
C ARG A 534 -10.98 0.28 7.78
N LYS A 535 -11.99 1.07 8.16
CA LYS A 535 -11.90 2.32 8.92
C LYS A 535 -11.00 2.18 10.15
N THR A 536 -9.89 2.92 10.17
CA THR A 536 -9.06 3.16 11.36
C THR A 536 -9.12 4.65 11.71
N ALA A 537 -10.27 5.10 12.22
CA ALA A 537 -10.43 6.50 12.64
C ALA A 537 -9.51 6.88 13.82
N ASP A 538 -9.10 5.89 14.62
CA ASP A 538 -8.30 6.07 15.83
C ASP A 538 -6.85 6.49 15.55
N ASP A 539 -6.33 6.22 14.35
CA ASP A 539 -4.92 6.50 14.02
C ASP A 539 -4.68 7.89 13.38
N MET A 540 -5.72 8.71 13.16
CA MET A 540 -5.63 9.98 12.41
C MET A 540 -6.13 11.20 13.21
N PRO A 541 -5.49 11.55 14.35
CA PRO A 541 -6.00 12.58 15.24
C PRO A 541 -6.08 13.98 14.61
N ALA A 542 -5.17 14.36 13.69
CA ALA A 542 -5.25 15.67 13.04
C ALA A 542 -6.44 15.73 12.08
N THR A 543 -6.61 14.69 11.24
CA THR A 543 -7.71 14.60 10.28
C THR A 543 -9.05 14.48 11.00
N THR A 544 -9.16 13.66 12.03
CA THR A 544 -10.39 13.51 12.83
C THR A 544 -10.80 14.84 13.48
N ARG A 545 -9.87 15.58 14.07
CA ARG A 545 -10.15 16.91 14.67
C ARG A 545 -10.61 17.92 13.63
N PHE A 546 -9.96 17.96 12.48
CA PHE A 546 -10.33 18.87 11.39
C PHE A 546 -11.72 18.58 10.84
N LEU A 547 -12.04 17.30 10.57
CA LEU A 547 -13.35 16.89 10.09
C LEU A 547 -14.45 17.17 11.13
N ALA A 548 -14.18 16.98 12.42
CA ALA A 548 -15.11 17.34 13.48
C ALA A 548 -15.38 18.85 13.53
N LYS A 549 -14.34 19.69 13.42
CA LYS A 549 -14.48 21.16 13.34
C LYS A 549 -15.31 21.58 12.12
N LYS A 550 -15.07 20.96 10.96
CA LYS A 550 -15.79 21.25 9.72
C LYS A 550 -17.26 20.78 9.75
N ALA A 551 -17.57 19.72 10.49
CA ALA A 551 -18.94 19.27 10.69
C ALA A 551 -19.73 20.13 11.69
N ALA A 552 -19.04 20.88 12.55
CA ALA A 552 -19.63 21.76 13.56
C ALA A 552 -19.81 23.21 13.09
N ALA A 553 -19.14 23.60 12.00
CA ALA A 553 -19.29 24.90 11.33
C ALA A 553 -20.29 24.76 10.18
#